data_AF-A0A7S0A5X2-F1
#
_entry.id   AF-A0A7S0A5X2-F1
#
_cell.length_a   1.000
_cell.length_b   1.000
_cell.length_c   1.000
_cell.angle_alpha   90.00
_cell.angle_beta   90.00
_cell.angle_gamma   90.00
#
_symmetry.space_group_name_H-M   'P 1'
#
loop_
_entity.id
_entity.type
_entity.pdbx_description
1 polymer ?
#
loop_
_entity_poly.entity_id
_entity_poly.type
_entity_poly.pdbx_seq_one_letter_code
_entity_poly.pdbx_strand_id
1 'polypeptide(L)'
;MDAPETFDKPYQGMLPEGGNVVDFLEVILTDFTRLESETTSAEATEQDQYEKFMFESKKDKALKESESKQKQEKKTNQESALHSAQKELQTIQEQLSAAIAYYEKLKPTCVDSGISYEERVKRREEEIQSLQEALKILSGEDISS
;
A
#
# COMPACT_ATOMS: atom_id res chain seq x y z
N MET A 1 40.57 82.55 62.25
CA MET A 1 41.04 81.26 61.72
C MET A 1 41.05 80.33 62.92
N ASP A 2 39.97 79.59 63.11
CA ASP A 2 39.89 78.46 64.03
C ASP A 2 39.08 77.39 63.32
N ALA A 3 39.61 76.17 63.27
CA ALA A 3 39.04 75.08 62.51
C ALA A 3 37.73 74.61 63.15
N PRO A 4 36.71 74.23 62.37
CA PRO A 4 35.49 73.66 62.94
C PRO A 4 35.81 72.37 63.70
N GLU A 5 35.16 72.18 64.86
CA GLU A 5 35.38 71.03 65.75
C GLU A 5 35.23 69.71 64.98
N THR A 6 36.36 69.05 64.77
CA THR A 6 36.44 67.75 64.12
C THR A 6 36.08 66.66 65.14
N PHE A 7 34.85 66.15 65.06
CA PHE A 7 34.39 64.88 65.60
C PHE A 7 34.89 64.51 67.03
N ASP A 8 34.26 65.07 68.06
CA ASP A 8 34.54 64.74 69.47
C ASP A 8 34.07 63.36 69.94
N LYS A 9 33.43 62.57 69.08
CA LYS A 9 32.98 61.21 69.41
C LYS A 9 33.63 60.22 68.45
N PRO A 10 34.20 59.11 68.95
CA PRO A 10 34.71 58.06 68.08
C PRO A 10 33.59 57.62 67.13
N TYR A 11 33.88 57.58 65.82
CA TYR A 11 32.95 57.08 64.82
C TYR A 11 32.59 55.63 65.16
N GLN A 12 31.38 55.41 65.67
CA GLN A 12 30.92 54.10 66.17
C GLN A 12 30.49 53.15 65.03
N GLY A 13 30.73 53.52 63.77
CA GLY A 13 30.24 52.77 62.61
C GLY A 13 28.75 53.00 62.36
N MET A 14 28.33 52.93 61.11
CA MET A 14 26.91 52.93 60.73
C MET A 14 26.31 51.53 60.90
N LEU A 15 26.07 51.07 62.12
CA LEU A 15 25.18 49.92 62.36
C LEU A 15 24.41 50.19 63.67
N PRO A 16 23.06 50.11 63.70
CA PRO A 16 22.24 49.13 62.99
C PRO A 16 20.95 49.73 62.39
N GLU A 17 20.97 50.23 61.15
CA GLU A 17 19.72 50.47 60.39
C GLU A 17 19.72 49.79 59.01
N GLY A 18 20.79 49.08 58.65
CA GLY A 18 20.84 48.19 57.49
C GLY A 18 21.37 46.83 57.95
N GLY A 19 20.68 45.75 57.58
CA GLY A 19 21.00 44.37 57.99
C GLY A 19 22.48 44.00 57.79
N ASN A 20 22.95 43.02 58.55
CA ASN A 20 24.33 42.57 58.49
C ASN A 20 24.65 42.07 57.07
N VAL A 21 25.80 42.44 56.52
CA VAL A 21 26.26 41.97 55.18
C VAL A 21 26.24 40.43 55.10
N VAL A 22 26.47 39.75 56.24
CA VAL A 22 26.37 38.29 56.35
C VAL A 22 24.95 37.80 56.06
N ASP A 23 23.92 38.45 56.59
CA ASP A 23 22.52 38.06 56.37
C ASP A 23 22.15 38.17 54.87
N PHE A 24 22.66 39.21 54.20
CA PHE A 24 22.45 39.36 52.75
C PHE A 24 23.14 38.26 51.94
N LEU A 25 24.36 37.88 52.33
CA LEU A 25 25.07 36.76 51.70
C LEU A 25 24.37 35.42 51.94
N GLU A 26 23.75 35.21 53.10
CA GLU A 26 22.95 34.02 53.42
C GLU A 26 21.67 33.94 52.57
N VAL A 27 20.98 35.06 52.36
CA VAL A 27 19.82 35.12 51.45
C VAL A 27 20.23 34.79 50.02
N ILE A 28 21.32 35.41 49.53
CA ILE A 28 21.85 35.12 48.18
C ILE A 28 22.21 33.64 48.03
N LEU A 29 22.87 33.05 49.04
CA LEU A 29 23.21 31.63 49.01
C LEU A 29 21.95 30.74 48.95
N THR A 30 20.92 31.09 49.73
CA THR A 30 19.65 30.37 49.72
C THR A 30 18.94 30.48 48.37
N ASP A 31 18.97 31.66 47.74
CA ASP A 31 18.41 31.85 46.40
C ASP A 31 19.16 31.06 45.33
N PHE A 32 20.51 31.03 45.37
CA PHE A 32 21.28 30.24 44.42
C PHE A 32 21.07 28.74 44.59
N THR A 33 21.03 28.24 45.82
CA THR A 33 20.77 26.81 46.07
C THR A 33 19.37 26.40 45.64
N ARG A 34 18.37 27.26 45.86
CA ARG A 34 17.01 27.05 45.34
C ARG A 34 16.98 27.06 43.82
N LEU A 35 17.61 28.06 43.18
CA LEU A 35 17.68 28.17 41.73
C LEU A 35 18.37 26.94 41.12
N GLU A 36 19.50 26.52 41.67
CA GLU A 36 20.21 25.31 41.21
C GLU A 36 19.31 24.08 41.27
N SER A 37 18.59 23.87 42.38
CA SER A 37 17.68 22.72 42.52
C SER A 37 16.50 22.80 41.54
N GLU A 38 15.87 23.97 41.39
CA GLU A 38 14.75 24.18 40.49
C GLU A 38 15.18 23.96 39.02
N THR A 39 16.30 24.58 38.61
CA THR A 39 16.85 24.43 37.26
C THR A 39 17.26 23.00 36.97
N THR A 40 17.98 22.33 37.87
CA THR A 40 18.39 20.93 37.69
C THR A 40 17.18 20.00 37.52
N SER A 41 16.13 20.21 38.32
CA SER A 41 14.90 19.42 38.21
C SER A 41 14.16 19.72 36.90
N ALA A 42 14.12 20.97 36.47
CA ALA A 42 13.47 21.38 35.23
C ALA A 42 14.20 20.79 34.02
N GLU A 43 15.52 20.91 33.96
CA GLU A 43 16.36 20.36 32.89
C GLU A 43 16.24 18.83 32.80
N ALA A 44 16.26 18.13 33.94
CA ALA A 44 16.07 16.68 33.96
C ALA A 44 14.68 16.26 33.42
N THR A 45 13.64 17.03 33.78
CA THR A 45 12.27 16.78 33.29
C THR A 45 12.15 17.05 31.80
N GLU A 46 12.72 18.17 31.32
CA GLU A 46 12.71 18.52 29.90
C GLU A 46 13.48 17.50 29.06
N GLN A 47 14.63 17.01 29.57
CA GLN A 47 15.40 15.96 28.92
C GLN A 47 14.58 14.67 28.78
N ASP A 48 13.93 14.19 29.86
CA ASP A 48 13.10 12.98 29.80
C ASP A 48 11.93 13.14 28.79
N GLN A 49 11.26 14.29 28.81
CA GLN A 49 10.18 14.59 27.87
C GLN A 49 10.68 14.61 26.42
N TYR A 50 11.83 15.23 26.18
CA TYR A 50 12.45 15.27 24.85
C TYR A 50 12.82 13.87 24.37
N GLU A 51 13.50 13.07 25.20
CA GLU A 51 13.90 11.71 24.86
C GLU A 51 12.69 10.83 24.54
N LYS A 52 11.65 10.90 25.38
CA LYS A 52 10.40 10.18 25.17
C LYS A 52 9.69 10.62 23.88
N PHE A 53 9.53 11.92 23.67
CA PHE A 53 8.89 12.46 22.47
C PHE A 53 9.64 12.04 21.21
N MET A 54 10.97 12.13 21.22
CA MET A 54 11.80 11.75 20.09
C MET A 54 11.76 10.25 19.82
N PHE A 55 11.74 9.42 20.87
CA PHE A 55 11.59 7.98 20.73
C PHE A 55 10.24 7.61 20.12
N GLU A 56 9.14 8.12 20.68
CA GLU A 56 7.79 7.88 20.18
C GLU A 56 7.63 8.37 18.74
N SER A 57 8.11 9.58 18.44
CA SER A 57 8.06 10.15 17.08
C SER A 57 8.85 9.33 16.06
N LYS A 58 10.05 8.85 16.42
CA LYS A 58 10.86 7.99 15.53
C LYS A 58 10.15 6.66 15.27
N LYS A 59 9.58 6.04 16.31
CA LYS A 59 8.81 4.80 16.18
C LYS A 59 7.58 5.00 15.29
N ASP A 60 6.82 6.06 15.52
CA ASP A 60 5.62 6.39 14.76
C ASP A 60 5.94 6.65 13.29
N LYS A 61 7.02 7.39 13.03
CA LYS A 61 7.51 7.66 11.68
C LYS A 61 7.85 6.35 10.96
N ALA A 62 8.66 5.50 11.58
CA ALA A 62 9.08 4.22 10.99
C ALA A 62 7.88 3.31 10.70
N LEU A 63 6.91 3.24 11.61
CA LEU A 63 5.67 2.48 11.41
C LEU A 63 4.88 3.02 10.23
N LYS A 64 4.62 4.33 10.19
CA LYS A 64 3.84 4.98 9.13
C LYS A 64 4.52 4.87 7.76
N GLU A 65 5.84 5.00 7.69
CA GLU A 65 6.61 4.80 6.46
C GLU A 65 6.49 3.36 5.94
N SER A 66 6.63 2.38 6.84
CA SER A 66 6.47 0.96 6.50
C SER A 66 5.05 0.64 6.01
N GLU A 67 4.03 1.11 6.74
CA GLU A 67 2.63 0.93 6.34
C GLU A 67 2.33 1.59 5.00
N SER A 68 2.83 2.81 4.78
CA SER A 68 2.62 3.53 3.52
C SER A 68 3.23 2.74 2.35
N LYS A 69 4.45 2.23 2.53
CA LYS A 69 5.11 1.40 1.51
C LYS A 69 4.32 0.13 1.22
N GLN A 70 3.91 -0.62 2.25
CA GLN A 70 3.11 -1.84 2.08
C GLN A 70 1.77 -1.57 1.40
N LYS A 71 1.08 -0.49 1.78
CA LYS A 71 -0.19 -0.08 1.16
C LYS A 71 0.01 0.29 -0.31
N GLN A 72 1.10 0.99 -0.64
CA GLN A 72 1.43 1.33 -2.03
C GLN A 72 1.75 0.10 -2.88
N GLU A 73 2.55 -0.84 -2.36
CA GLU A 73 2.84 -2.11 -3.04
C GLU A 73 1.55 -2.93 -3.26
N LYS A 74 0.71 -3.04 -2.23
CA LYS A 74 -0.57 -3.74 -2.34
C LYS A 74 -1.49 -3.10 -3.38
N LYS A 75 -1.57 -1.77 -3.42
CA LYS A 75 -2.33 -1.02 -4.42
C LYS A 75 -1.85 -1.36 -5.82
N THR A 76 -0.54 -1.24 -6.08
CA THR A 76 0.03 -1.54 -7.40
C THR A 76 -0.23 -2.97 -7.85
N ASN A 77 -0.08 -3.95 -6.94
CA ASN A 77 -0.38 -5.35 -7.23
C ASN A 77 -1.86 -5.57 -7.57
N GLN A 78 -2.77 -4.94 -6.82
CA GLN A 78 -4.20 -5.04 -7.07
C GLN A 78 -4.62 -4.36 -8.38
N GLU A 79 -4.04 -3.21 -8.71
CA GLU A 79 -4.26 -2.52 -9.99
C GLU A 79 -3.78 -3.37 -11.17
N SER A 80 -2.61 -4.01 -11.04
CA SER A 80 -2.11 -4.94 -12.07
C SER A 80 -3.02 -6.17 -12.22
N ALA A 81 -3.46 -6.77 -11.12
CA ALA A 81 -4.37 -7.92 -11.15
C ALA A 81 -5.73 -7.55 -11.79
N LEU A 82 -6.26 -6.37 -11.46
CA LEU A 82 -7.49 -5.86 -12.05
C LEU A 82 -7.34 -5.69 -13.56
N HIS A 83 -6.25 -5.08 -14.02
CA HIS A 83 -6.00 -4.87 -15.44
C HIS A 83 -5.89 -6.19 -16.21
N SER A 84 -5.15 -7.17 -15.64
CA SER A 84 -5.04 -8.51 -16.22
C SER A 84 -6.41 -9.18 -16.31
N ALA A 85 -7.20 -9.16 -15.23
CA ALA A 85 -8.53 -9.76 -15.21
C ALA A 85 -9.49 -9.09 -16.22
N GLN A 86 -9.42 -7.77 -16.40
CA GLN A 86 -10.20 -7.06 -17.42
C GLN A 86 -9.83 -7.50 -18.84
N LYS A 87 -8.53 -7.64 -19.13
CA LYS A 87 -8.05 -8.11 -20.43
C LYS A 87 -8.44 -9.56 -20.70
N GLU A 88 -8.32 -10.43 -19.69
CA GLU A 88 -8.75 -11.81 -19.77
C GLU A 88 -10.26 -11.91 -20.03
N LEU A 89 -11.06 -11.13 -19.32
CA LEU A 89 -12.51 -11.09 -19.51
C LEU A 89 -12.87 -10.68 -20.94
N GLN A 90 -12.25 -9.62 -21.47
CA GLN A 90 -12.45 -9.22 -22.87
C GLN A 90 -12.09 -10.34 -23.84
N THR A 91 -10.91 -10.95 -23.67
CA THR A 91 -10.43 -12.03 -24.54
C THR A 91 -11.38 -13.24 -24.51
N ILE A 92 -11.86 -13.61 -23.33
CA ILE A 92 -12.80 -14.73 -23.15
C ILE A 92 -14.15 -14.41 -23.78
N GLN A 93 -14.64 -13.17 -23.67
CA GLN A 93 -15.88 -12.76 -24.33
C GLN A 93 -15.77 -12.84 -25.85
N GLU A 94 -14.65 -12.39 -26.42
CA GLU A 94 -14.37 -12.51 -27.85
C GLU A 94 -14.34 -13.99 -28.28
N GLN A 95 -13.62 -14.84 -27.55
CA GLN A 95 -13.56 -16.28 -27.80
C GLN A 95 -14.94 -16.96 -27.69
N LEU A 96 -15.72 -16.61 -26.67
CA LEU A 96 -17.07 -17.14 -26.47
C LEU A 96 -17.98 -16.74 -27.64
N SER A 97 -17.92 -15.48 -28.07
CA SER A 97 -18.72 -15.01 -29.22
C SER A 97 -18.36 -15.76 -30.50
N ALA A 98 -17.07 -16.00 -30.74
CA ALA A 98 -16.59 -16.77 -31.87
C ALA A 98 -17.03 -18.24 -31.80
N ALA A 99 -16.97 -18.85 -30.61
CA ALA A 99 -17.41 -20.22 -30.37
C ALA A 99 -18.92 -20.38 -30.62
N ILE A 100 -19.74 -19.44 -30.14
CA ILE A 100 -21.19 -19.42 -30.40
C ILE A 100 -21.46 -19.28 -31.90
N ALA A 101 -20.78 -18.35 -32.59
CA ALA A 101 -20.95 -18.16 -34.02
C ALA A 101 -20.56 -19.42 -34.82
N TYR A 102 -19.52 -20.13 -34.40
CA TYR A 102 -19.12 -21.39 -35.01
C TYR A 102 -20.13 -22.52 -34.72
N TYR A 103 -20.63 -22.60 -33.49
CA TYR A 103 -21.65 -23.56 -33.09
C TYR A 103 -22.94 -23.39 -33.91
N GLU A 104 -23.43 -22.15 -34.06
CA GLU A 104 -24.63 -21.87 -34.87
C GLU A 104 -24.43 -22.24 -36.36
N LYS A 105 -23.20 -22.14 -36.90
CA LYS A 105 -22.89 -22.63 -38.25
C LYS A 105 -22.91 -24.15 -38.38
N LEU A 106 -22.53 -24.88 -37.34
CA LEU A 106 -22.52 -26.35 -37.32
C LEU A 106 -23.91 -26.95 -37.02
N LYS A 107 -24.77 -26.20 -36.34
CA LYS A 107 -26.08 -26.67 -35.88
C LYS A 107 -26.95 -27.25 -37.01
N PRO A 108 -27.10 -26.61 -38.19
CA PRO A 108 -27.89 -27.16 -39.28
C PRO A 108 -27.32 -28.47 -39.84
N THR A 109 -25.99 -28.61 -39.90
CA THR A 109 -25.34 -29.80 -40.47
C THR A 109 -25.24 -30.97 -39.48
N CYS A 110 -25.10 -30.69 -38.18
CA CYS A 110 -24.81 -31.70 -37.17
C CYS A 110 -25.99 -32.03 -36.24
N VAL A 111 -26.93 -31.11 -36.03
CA VAL A 111 -28.04 -31.27 -35.07
C VAL A 111 -29.38 -31.26 -35.79
N ASP A 112 -29.56 -30.35 -36.75
CA ASP A 112 -30.82 -30.12 -37.46
C ASP A 112 -30.73 -30.51 -38.94
N SER A 113 -30.08 -31.66 -39.20
CA SER A 113 -29.73 -32.07 -40.58
C SER A 113 -30.92 -32.36 -41.49
N GLY A 114 -32.16 -32.32 -40.97
CA GLY A 114 -33.42 -32.48 -41.72
C GLY A 114 -33.60 -33.82 -42.44
N ILE A 115 -32.60 -34.71 -42.37
CA ILE A 115 -32.52 -35.97 -43.09
C ILE A 115 -32.31 -37.07 -42.05
N SER A 116 -33.13 -38.11 -42.09
CA SER A 116 -33.00 -39.21 -41.13
C SER A 116 -31.69 -39.99 -41.36
N TYR A 117 -31.24 -40.71 -40.33
CA TYR A 117 -30.09 -41.60 -40.48
C TYR A 117 -30.32 -42.62 -41.62
N GLU A 118 -31.52 -43.17 -41.72
CA GLU A 118 -31.91 -44.11 -42.78
C GLU A 118 -31.84 -43.48 -44.17
N GLU A 119 -32.33 -42.25 -44.36
CA GLU A 119 -32.21 -41.55 -45.65
C GLU A 119 -30.75 -41.25 -46.01
N ARG A 120 -29.90 -40.95 -45.01
CA ARG A 120 -28.45 -40.79 -45.22
C ARG A 120 -27.78 -42.10 -45.63
N VAL A 121 -28.16 -43.22 -45.03
CA VAL A 121 -27.64 -44.55 -45.39
C VAL A 121 -28.09 -44.91 -46.80
N LYS A 122 -29.38 -44.74 -47.11
CA LYS A 122 -29.93 -45.05 -48.43
C LYS A 122 -29.24 -44.27 -49.55
N ARG A 123 -29.06 -42.95 -49.42
CA ARG A 123 -28.33 -42.15 -50.44
C ARG A 123 -26.89 -42.62 -50.62
N ARG A 124 -26.22 -43.05 -49.54
CA ARG A 124 -24.85 -43.59 -49.64
C ARG A 124 -24.83 -44.93 -50.35
N GLU A 125 -25.82 -45.80 -50.11
CA GLU A 125 -25.94 -47.07 -50.82
C GLU A 125 -26.21 -46.86 -52.32
N GLU A 126 -27.10 -45.92 -52.66
CA GLU A 126 -27.36 -45.53 -54.06
C GLU A 126 -26.10 -44.97 -54.74
N GLU A 127 -25.35 -44.11 -54.05
CA GLU A 127 -24.07 -43.58 -54.53
C GLU A 127 -23.03 -44.69 -54.71
N ILE A 128 -22.92 -45.64 -53.78
CA ILE A 128 -22.01 -46.79 -53.88
C ILE A 128 -22.37 -47.66 -55.10
N GLN A 129 -23.66 -47.94 -55.32
CA GLN A 129 -24.10 -48.74 -56.48
C GLN A 129 -23.75 -48.03 -57.79
N SER A 130 -24.03 -46.73 -57.90
CA SER A 130 -23.68 -45.95 -59.08
C SER A 130 -22.17 -45.92 -59.33
N LEU A 131 -21.35 -45.77 -58.29
CA LEU A 131 -19.90 -45.82 -58.39
C LEU A 131 -19.40 -47.21 -58.80
N GLN A 132 -20.02 -48.28 -58.31
CA GLN A 132 -19.70 -49.66 -58.71
C GLN A 132 -20.03 -49.92 -60.18
N GLU A 133 -21.17 -49.45 -60.67
CA GLU A 133 -21.54 -49.53 -62.09
C GLU A 133 -20.57 -48.73 -62.96
N ALA A 134 -20.25 -47.49 -62.59
CA ALA A 134 -19.25 -46.70 -63.32
C ALA A 134 -17.88 -47.40 -63.36
N LEU A 135 -17.49 -48.05 -62.26
CA LEU A 135 -16.25 -48.82 -62.17
C LEU A 135 -16.27 -50.07 -63.05
N LYS A 136 -17.41 -50.78 -63.17
CA LYS A 136 -17.58 -51.90 -64.11
C LYS A 136 -17.44 -51.47 -65.57
N ILE A 137 -18.06 -50.34 -65.93
CA ILE A 137 -17.93 -49.75 -67.26
C ILE A 137 -16.47 -49.35 -67.55
N LEU A 138 -15.79 -48.70 -66.59
CA LEU A 138 -14.40 -48.27 -66.71
C LEU A 138 -13.38 -49.42 -66.71
N SER A 139 -13.66 -50.51 -66.00
CA SER A 139 -12.82 -51.72 -65.94
C SER A 139 -13.03 -52.66 -67.14
N GLY A 140 -13.97 -52.33 -68.02
CA GLY A 140 -14.25 -53.10 -69.24
C GLY A 140 -15.10 -54.34 -69.03
N GLU A 141 -15.64 -54.58 -67.82
CA GLU A 141 -16.57 -55.69 -67.56
C GLU A 141 -17.89 -55.53 -68.33
N ASP A 142 -18.35 -54.30 -68.61
CA ASP A 142 -19.54 -54.04 -69.44
C ASP A 142 -19.25 -53.87 -70.95
N ILE A 143 -17.97 -53.79 -71.35
CA ILE A 143 -17.55 -53.63 -72.76
C ILE A 143 -17.11 -54.98 -73.37
N SER A 144 -16.97 -56.02 -72.54
CA SER A 144 -16.46 -57.35 -72.94
C SER A 144 -17.55 -58.41 -73.17
N SER A 145 -18.75 -58.00 -73.57
CA SER A 145 -19.79 -58.89 -74.12
C SER A 145 -20.42 -58.34 -75.39
#